data_AF-A0A7J4RAL6-F1
#
_entry.id   AF-A0A7J4RAL6-F1
#
_cell.length_a   1.000
_cell.length_b   1.000
_cell.length_c   1.000
_cell.angle_alpha   90.00
_cell.angle_beta   90.00
_cell.angle_gamma   90.00
#
_symmetry.space_group_name_H-M   'P 1'
#
loop_
_entity.id
_entity.type
_entity.pdbx_description
1 polymer ?
#
loop_
_entity_poly.entity_id
_entity_poly.type
_entity_poly.pdbx_seq_one_letter_code
_entity_poly.pdbx_strand_id
1 'polypeptide(L)'
;MLFDAKRGACSYDVVREGEEVILTVDCERCSYVPSLEDNPLCMARTVDKLAEVGGVTKIVFSQKRNYEYEQDQVKLLAEIAQLYRRLVKEKERFGYNAMGSGECKRCTPRRYNELWNIIFNRLKADPLGAYVEVKRILRREHIQLERLPQGCISCTKKYISLLSYLIARLEHTALVRLAQPYLAGYKLGERGIYRRMFSPTIKPDFMFTKLMASYPVSGEEVDAYVLDNNTEVTIFKLPKNIQYLYHVLPPEFKLSEEKYDLLDVARRIITEHKPEKSEFVDPERMRQVFSNVGHDLLEELSENYKVKLRNRELDELTNILVRYTVGFGLIEVLLRDDRIQDVTINSPMGHIPMFIVHQDYGECFTNIIPTPNEAESWASKLRMISGRPLDEANPIMDTELLIPGARARVAVIAPPLNPNGLAYALRRHRDMPWTLPLFIRNRMISPLAAGIMSFLIDGSRTLLVAGTRSAGKTSFLGSIMTEIMRKYRIITIEDTLELPVSPLSKLGYNIQSLKV
;
A
#
# COMPACT_ATOMS: atom_id res chain seq x y z
N MET A 1 7.24 9.10 -20.58
CA MET A 1 6.99 7.83 -21.32
C MET A 1 8.33 7.13 -21.47
N LEU A 2 8.49 5.94 -20.87
CA LEU A 2 9.74 5.17 -20.88
C LEU A 2 9.85 4.18 -22.05
N PHE A 3 8.78 3.97 -22.82
CA PHE A 3 8.73 2.93 -23.84
C PHE A 3 8.55 3.51 -25.24
N ASP A 4 9.48 3.16 -26.14
CA ASP A 4 9.42 3.44 -27.58
C ASP A 4 8.35 2.52 -28.22
N ALA A 5 7.42 3.12 -28.98
CA ALA A 5 6.24 2.45 -29.54
C ALA A 5 6.55 1.27 -30.51
N LYS A 6 7.83 1.09 -30.86
CA LYS A 6 8.38 0.03 -31.72
C LYS A 6 8.69 -1.30 -31.02
N ARG A 7 8.62 -1.39 -29.69
CA ARG A 7 8.93 -2.65 -28.97
C ARG A 7 7.72 -3.61 -28.95
N GLY A 8 7.98 -4.91 -29.09
CA GLY A 8 6.96 -5.98 -29.09
C GLY A 8 6.23 -6.11 -27.75
N ALA A 9 5.11 -6.85 -27.72
CA ALA A 9 4.31 -7.03 -26.50
C ALA A 9 5.14 -7.61 -25.34
N CYS A 10 4.90 -7.11 -24.12
CA CYS A 10 5.62 -7.51 -22.92
C CYS A 10 7.14 -7.16 -22.97
N SER A 11 7.48 -5.99 -23.52
CA SER A 11 8.85 -5.45 -23.54
C SER A 11 9.34 -5.14 -22.12
N TYR A 12 10.65 -4.90 -21.91
CA TYR A 12 11.14 -4.50 -20.60
C TYR A 12 12.24 -3.45 -20.67
N ASP A 13 12.38 -2.70 -19.59
CA ASP A 13 13.48 -1.82 -19.30
C ASP A 13 14.02 -2.10 -17.89
N VAL A 14 15.28 -1.76 -17.67
CA VAL A 14 15.95 -1.92 -16.38
C VAL A 14 16.41 -0.55 -15.92
N VAL A 15 15.83 -0.10 -14.82
CA VAL A 15 16.18 1.18 -14.18
C VAL A 15 17.01 0.88 -12.94
N ARG A 16 18.07 1.66 -12.70
CA ARG A 16 18.90 1.55 -11.50
C ARG A 16 18.72 2.82 -10.67
N GLU A 17 18.15 2.69 -9.49
CA GLU A 17 17.89 3.78 -8.56
C GLU A 17 18.56 3.46 -7.21
N GLY A 18 19.72 4.08 -6.93
CA GLY A 18 20.50 3.76 -5.74
C GLY A 18 20.98 2.30 -5.71
N GLU A 19 20.59 1.56 -4.67
CA GLU A 19 20.84 0.11 -4.55
C GLU A 19 19.77 -0.75 -5.25
N GLU A 20 18.67 -0.14 -5.72
CA GLU A 20 17.60 -0.86 -6.40
C GLU A 20 17.89 -1.05 -7.89
N VAL A 21 17.69 -2.29 -8.36
CA VAL A 21 17.67 -2.65 -9.78
C VAL A 21 16.25 -3.08 -10.12
N ILE A 22 15.53 -2.18 -10.80
CA ILE A 22 14.10 -2.30 -11.09
C ILE A 22 13.94 -2.84 -12.51
N LEU A 23 13.34 -4.03 -12.63
CA LEU A 23 12.91 -4.61 -13.90
C LEU A 23 11.47 -4.18 -14.17
N THR A 24 11.28 -3.22 -15.09
CA THR A 24 9.96 -2.77 -15.51
C THR A 24 9.55 -3.48 -16.79
N VAL A 25 8.42 -4.17 -16.75
CA VAL A 25 7.85 -4.91 -17.88
C VAL A 25 6.60 -4.18 -18.37
N ASP A 26 6.63 -3.70 -19.61
CA ASP A 26 5.47 -3.07 -20.26
C ASP A 26 4.47 -4.15 -20.71
N CYS A 27 3.36 -4.22 -19.98
CA CYS A 27 2.26 -5.15 -20.19
C CYS A 27 1.03 -4.54 -20.88
N GLU A 28 1.06 -3.30 -21.39
CA GLU A 28 -0.12 -2.67 -22.02
C GLU A 28 -0.74 -3.52 -23.12
N ARG A 29 0.10 -4.17 -23.93
CA ARG A 29 -0.32 -5.01 -25.07
C ARG A 29 -0.47 -6.50 -24.72
N CYS A 30 -0.31 -6.90 -23.46
CA CYS A 30 -0.48 -8.31 -23.06
C CYS A 30 -1.99 -8.62 -22.90
N SER A 31 -2.46 -9.77 -23.38
CA SER A 31 -3.89 -10.17 -23.37
C SER A 31 -4.40 -10.66 -22.00
N TYR A 32 -3.60 -10.51 -20.96
CA TYR A 32 -3.86 -11.02 -19.61
C TYR A 32 -3.32 -10.02 -18.59
N VAL A 33 -3.92 -10.00 -17.40
CA VAL A 33 -3.41 -9.25 -16.26
C VAL A 33 -2.10 -9.90 -15.78
N PRO A 34 -1.00 -9.14 -15.65
CA PRO A 34 0.27 -9.70 -15.20
C PRO A 34 0.18 -10.12 -13.72
N SER A 35 0.40 -11.41 -13.46
CA SER A 35 0.40 -11.99 -12.12
C SER A 35 1.40 -13.13 -12.04
N LEU A 36 2.32 -13.05 -11.08
CA LEU A 36 3.28 -14.13 -10.83
C LEU A 36 2.59 -15.31 -10.16
N GLU A 37 1.67 -15.04 -9.24
CA GLU A 37 0.93 -16.05 -8.50
C GLU A 37 -0.07 -16.80 -9.36
N ASP A 38 -0.77 -16.16 -10.31
CA ASP A 38 -1.88 -16.77 -11.03
C ASP A 38 -1.55 -17.18 -12.46
N ASN A 39 -0.57 -16.54 -13.10
CA ASN A 39 -0.30 -16.75 -14.53
C ASN A 39 1.06 -17.45 -14.77
N PRO A 40 1.06 -18.73 -15.21
CA PRO A 40 2.30 -19.48 -15.48
C PRO A 40 3.13 -18.89 -16.62
N LEU A 41 2.49 -18.28 -17.62
CA LEU A 41 3.20 -17.64 -18.73
C LEU A 41 3.89 -16.36 -18.28
N CYS A 42 3.24 -15.58 -17.40
CA CYS A 42 3.83 -14.39 -16.78
C CYS A 42 5.08 -14.79 -15.98
N MET A 43 4.98 -15.79 -15.10
CA MET A 43 6.11 -16.31 -14.33
C MET A 43 7.26 -16.79 -15.22
N ALA A 44 6.96 -17.57 -16.27
CA ALA A 44 7.99 -18.09 -17.17
C ALA A 44 8.79 -16.98 -17.86
N ARG A 45 8.10 -15.98 -18.40
CA ARG A 45 8.71 -14.82 -19.05
C ARG A 45 9.56 -14.01 -18.06
N THR A 46 9.08 -13.86 -16.83
CA THR A 46 9.84 -13.16 -15.79
C THR A 46 11.10 -13.90 -15.40
N VAL A 47 11.05 -15.23 -15.24
CA VAL A 47 12.23 -16.05 -14.97
C VAL A 47 13.26 -15.93 -16.10
N ASP A 48 12.82 -15.91 -17.37
CA ASP A 48 13.72 -15.68 -18.52
C ASP A 48 14.42 -14.31 -18.42
N LYS A 49 13.67 -13.23 -18.15
CA LYS A 49 14.23 -11.87 -17.99
C LYS A 49 15.19 -11.77 -16.81
N LEU A 50 14.85 -12.36 -15.67
CA LEU A 50 15.71 -12.40 -14.49
C LEU A 50 17.01 -13.16 -14.76
N ALA A 51 16.97 -14.23 -15.58
CA ALA A 51 18.14 -15.00 -15.96
C ALA A 51 19.09 -14.21 -16.87
N GLU A 52 18.54 -13.32 -17.71
CA GLU A 52 19.26 -12.44 -18.63
C GLU A 52 19.90 -11.26 -17.89
N VAL A 53 19.12 -10.49 -17.14
CA VAL A 53 19.55 -9.22 -16.50
C VAL A 53 20.43 -9.48 -15.27
N GLY A 54 19.99 -10.35 -14.36
CA GLY A 54 20.63 -10.59 -13.07
C GLY A 54 20.58 -9.39 -12.11
N GLY A 55 20.68 -9.64 -10.80
CA GLY A 55 20.78 -8.59 -9.77
C GLY A 55 19.53 -7.72 -9.58
N VAL A 56 18.39 -8.07 -10.18
CA VAL A 56 17.11 -7.38 -10.03
C VAL A 56 16.63 -7.48 -8.58
N THR A 57 16.29 -6.35 -7.98
CA THR A 57 15.73 -6.26 -6.62
C THR A 57 14.24 -5.97 -6.63
N LYS A 58 13.68 -5.44 -7.72
CA LYS A 58 12.26 -5.12 -7.83
C LYS A 58 11.73 -5.44 -9.22
N ILE A 59 10.50 -5.96 -9.30
CA ILE A 59 9.81 -6.19 -10.58
C ILE A 59 8.56 -5.34 -10.61
N VAL A 60 8.38 -4.59 -11.68
CA VAL A 60 7.18 -3.77 -11.92
C VAL A 60 6.56 -4.22 -13.22
N PHE A 61 5.34 -4.74 -13.19
CA PHE A 61 4.56 -4.93 -14.41
C PHE A 61 3.69 -3.70 -14.62
N SER A 62 3.98 -2.94 -15.66
CA SER A 62 3.26 -1.73 -16.04
C SER A 62 2.17 -2.11 -17.02
N GLN A 63 0.92 -2.08 -16.60
CA GLN A 63 -0.23 -2.10 -17.52
C GLN A 63 -1.05 -0.83 -17.26
N LYS A 64 -2.39 -0.92 -17.18
CA LYS A 64 -3.24 0.17 -16.69
C LYS A 64 -3.02 0.49 -15.19
N ARG A 65 -2.40 -0.45 -14.47
CA ARG A 65 -1.93 -0.34 -13.08
C ARG A 65 -0.53 -0.93 -13.02
N ASN A 66 0.29 -0.43 -12.09
CA ASN A 66 1.59 -0.99 -11.78
C ASN A 66 1.45 -2.10 -10.74
N TYR A 67 1.91 -3.30 -11.08
CA TYR A 67 2.00 -4.44 -10.15
C TYR A 67 3.44 -4.62 -9.72
N GLU A 68 3.74 -4.25 -8.49
CA GLU A 68 5.11 -4.22 -7.96
C GLU A 68 5.37 -5.43 -7.03
N TYR A 69 6.46 -6.14 -7.30
CA TYR A 69 6.98 -7.22 -6.46
C TYR A 69 8.32 -6.79 -5.88
N GLU A 70 8.39 -6.77 -4.56
CA GLU A 70 9.55 -6.30 -3.79
C GLU A 70 10.65 -7.38 -3.64
N GLN A 71 11.82 -6.99 -3.14
CA GLN A 71 13.05 -7.78 -3.12
C GLN A 71 12.91 -9.20 -2.57
N ASP A 72 12.17 -9.39 -1.47
CA ASP A 72 11.98 -10.71 -0.88
C ASP A 72 11.26 -11.68 -1.82
N GLN A 73 10.27 -11.18 -2.57
CA GLN A 73 9.53 -11.96 -3.56
C GLN A 73 10.37 -12.19 -4.82
N VAL A 74 11.07 -11.16 -5.28
CA VAL A 74 11.94 -11.23 -6.47
C VAL A 74 13.07 -12.24 -6.27
N LYS A 75 13.65 -12.31 -5.05
CA LYS A 75 14.69 -13.27 -4.70
C LYS A 75 14.26 -14.71 -4.93
N LEU A 76 13.01 -15.06 -4.66
CA LEU A 76 12.47 -16.40 -4.87
C LEU A 76 12.60 -16.83 -6.34
N LEU A 77 12.24 -15.96 -7.28
CA LEU A 77 12.34 -16.23 -8.72
C LEU A 77 13.76 -16.03 -9.27
N ALA A 78 14.54 -15.12 -8.70
CA ALA A 78 15.92 -14.91 -9.09
C ALA A 78 16.78 -16.16 -8.85
N GLU A 79 16.58 -16.86 -7.73
CA GLU A 79 17.24 -18.15 -7.46
C GLU A 79 16.85 -19.24 -8.48
N ILE A 80 15.57 -19.29 -8.88
CA ILE A 80 15.11 -20.20 -9.95
C ILE A 80 15.75 -19.83 -11.30
N ALA A 81 15.80 -18.55 -11.64
CA ALA A 81 16.40 -18.06 -12.87
C ALA A 81 17.90 -18.40 -12.95
N GLN A 82 18.63 -18.25 -11.83
CA GLN A 82 20.02 -18.66 -11.73
C GLN A 82 20.20 -20.17 -11.87
N LEU A 83 19.33 -20.97 -11.24
CA LEU A 83 19.35 -22.43 -11.38
C LEU A 83 19.10 -22.82 -12.84
N TYR A 84 18.08 -22.27 -13.48
CA TYR A 84 17.78 -22.51 -14.90
C TYR A 84 18.99 -22.18 -15.78
N ARG A 85 19.62 -21.01 -15.60
CA ARG A 85 20.82 -20.62 -16.36
C ARG A 85 21.98 -21.61 -16.18
N ARG A 86 22.17 -22.16 -14.97
CA ARG A 86 23.18 -23.21 -14.72
C ARG A 86 22.82 -24.52 -15.43
N LEU A 87 21.56 -24.96 -15.36
CA LEU A 87 21.10 -26.19 -16.02
C LEU A 87 21.23 -26.11 -17.55
N VAL A 88 20.94 -24.94 -18.14
CA VAL A 88 21.16 -24.68 -19.58
C VAL A 88 22.64 -24.78 -19.95
N LYS A 89 23.55 -24.28 -19.10
CA LYS A 89 25.01 -24.43 -19.31
C LYS A 89 25.46 -25.89 -19.17
N GLU A 90 24.85 -26.64 -18.26
CA GLU A 90 25.09 -28.08 -18.04
C GLU A 90 24.33 -28.98 -19.03
N LYS A 91 23.90 -28.47 -20.20
CA LYS A 91 23.08 -29.21 -21.19
C LYS A 91 23.62 -30.59 -21.57
N GLU A 92 24.93 -30.79 -21.56
CA GLU A 92 25.55 -32.09 -21.86
C GLU A 92 25.25 -33.14 -20.78
N ARG A 93 25.16 -32.73 -19.51
CA ARG A 93 24.81 -33.59 -18.37
C ARG A 93 23.37 -34.10 -18.43
N PHE A 94 22.50 -33.36 -19.11
CA PHE A 94 21.12 -33.72 -19.41
C PHE A 94 20.92 -34.06 -20.89
N GLY A 95 22.03 -34.31 -21.61
CA GLY A 95 21.99 -34.69 -23.01
C GLY A 95 21.54 -36.13 -23.20
N TYR A 96 21.14 -36.46 -24.42
CA TYR A 96 20.68 -37.80 -24.80
C TYR A 96 21.68 -38.90 -24.40
N ASN A 97 22.99 -38.65 -24.59
CA ASN A 97 24.07 -39.59 -24.27
C ASN A 97 24.36 -39.74 -22.77
N ALA A 98 24.00 -38.75 -21.96
CA ALA A 98 24.17 -38.81 -20.50
C ALA A 98 23.12 -39.71 -19.82
N MET A 99 21.98 -39.95 -20.49
CA MET A 99 20.87 -40.75 -19.98
C MET A 99 20.94 -42.24 -20.37
N GLY A 100 21.92 -42.65 -21.18
CA GLY A 100 22.16 -44.04 -21.54
C GLY A 100 23.46 -44.27 -22.32
N SER A 101 24.16 -45.38 -22.03
CA SER A 101 25.17 -45.96 -22.92
C SER A 101 24.46 -46.74 -24.05
N GLY A 102 25.14 -46.91 -25.19
CA GLY A 102 24.59 -47.34 -26.51
C GLY A 102 23.69 -48.58 -26.61
N GLU A 103 23.38 -49.25 -25.50
CA GLU A 103 22.48 -50.40 -25.40
C GLU A 103 21.03 -50.04 -24.98
N CYS A 104 20.76 -48.93 -24.28
CA CYS A 104 19.38 -48.58 -23.83
C CYS A 104 18.61 -47.69 -24.83
N LYS A 105 18.43 -48.17 -26.08
CA LYS A 105 17.70 -47.41 -27.11
C LYS A 105 16.19 -47.24 -26.84
N ARG A 106 15.58 -48.13 -26.05
CA ARG A 106 14.14 -48.10 -25.75
C ARG A 106 13.73 -47.09 -24.66
N CYS A 107 14.58 -46.90 -23.64
CA CYS A 107 14.25 -46.12 -22.45
C CYS A 107 14.63 -44.63 -22.55
N THR A 108 15.71 -44.35 -23.29
CA THR A 108 16.35 -43.04 -23.37
C THR A 108 15.46 -41.94 -23.98
N PRO A 109 14.72 -42.16 -25.09
CA PRO A 109 13.88 -41.12 -25.69
C PRO A 109 12.80 -40.58 -24.74
N ARG A 110 12.12 -41.48 -24.02
CA ARG A 110 11.09 -41.10 -23.05
C ARG A 110 11.68 -40.29 -21.89
N ARG A 111 12.77 -40.78 -21.29
CA ARG A 111 13.45 -40.13 -20.15
C ARG A 111 13.99 -38.75 -20.53
N TYR A 112 14.55 -38.63 -21.73
CA TYR A 112 15.03 -37.37 -22.29
C TYR A 112 13.88 -36.38 -22.45
N ASN A 113 12.78 -36.77 -23.12
CA ASN A 113 11.63 -35.89 -23.31
C ASN A 113 10.98 -35.47 -21.98
N GLU A 114 10.84 -36.38 -21.01
CA GLU A 114 10.34 -36.06 -19.66
C GLU A 114 11.24 -35.01 -18.98
N LEU A 115 12.55 -35.23 -18.90
CA LEU A 115 13.48 -34.29 -18.27
C LEU A 115 13.60 -32.96 -19.03
N TRP A 116 13.63 -33.01 -20.36
CA TRP A 116 13.76 -31.83 -21.20
C TRP A 116 12.55 -30.91 -21.00
N ASN A 117 11.33 -31.47 -21.01
CA ASN A 117 10.13 -30.70 -20.76
C ASN A 117 10.11 -30.10 -19.34
N ILE A 118 10.59 -30.84 -18.33
CA ILE A 118 10.69 -30.35 -16.96
C ILE A 118 11.65 -29.16 -16.87
N ILE A 119 12.87 -29.30 -17.42
CA ILE A 119 13.93 -28.30 -17.28
C ILE A 119 13.64 -27.05 -18.12
N PHE A 120 13.23 -27.22 -19.39
CA PHE A 120 13.15 -26.12 -20.35
C PHE A 120 11.78 -25.46 -20.43
N ASN A 121 10.70 -26.18 -20.08
CA ASN A 121 9.35 -25.62 -20.11
C ASN A 121 8.80 -25.41 -18.70
N ARG A 122 8.71 -26.49 -17.91
CA ARG A 122 7.96 -26.45 -16.64
C ARG A 122 8.68 -25.67 -15.55
N LEU A 123 10.00 -25.78 -15.42
CA LEU A 123 10.77 -25.11 -14.37
C LEU A 123 10.55 -23.60 -14.34
N LYS A 124 10.36 -22.97 -15.51
CA LYS A 124 10.12 -21.53 -15.61
C LYS A 124 8.68 -21.15 -15.28
N ALA A 125 7.72 -21.95 -15.73
CA ALA A 125 6.29 -21.67 -15.59
C ALA A 125 5.69 -22.12 -14.25
N ASP A 126 6.23 -23.19 -13.69
CA ASP A 126 5.79 -23.85 -12.46
C ASP A 126 6.98 -24.58 -11.78
N PRO A 127 7.88 -23.84 -11.09
CA PRO A 127 9.03 -24.42 -10.40
C PRO A 127 8.64 -25.47 -9.34
N LEU A 128 7.56 -25.25 -8.61
CA LEU A 128 7.05 -26.19 -7.60
C LEU A 128 6.51 -27.47 -8.26
N GLY A 129 5.75 -27.34 -9.35
CA GLY A 129 5.31 -28.47 -10.16
C GLY A 129 6.46 -29.26 -10.76
N ALA A 130 7.51 -28.59 -11.26
CA ALA A 130 8.73 -29.24 -11.71
C ALA A 130 9.39 -30.06 -10.58
N TYR A 131 9.53 -29.48 -9.39
CA TYR A 131 10.08 -30.18 -8.23
C TYR A 131 9.26 -31.42 -7.83
N VAL A 132 7.94 -31.28 -7.72
CA VAL A 132 7.04 -32.40 -7.36
C VAL A 132 7.06 -33.50 -8.42
N GLU A 133 7.11 -33.14 -9.70
CA GLU A 133 7.19 -34.10 -10.80
C GLU A 133 8.50 -34.87 -10.80
N VAL A 134 9.65 -34.21 -10.61
CA VAL A 134 10.95 -34.89 -10.50
C VAL A 134 10.96 -35.87 -9.32
N LYS A 135 10.36 -35.52 -8.16
CA LYS A 135 10.20 -36.46 -7.03
C LYS A 135 9.32 -37.66 -7.37
N ARG A 136 8.22 -37.44 -8.09
CA ARG A 136 7.32 -38.52 -8.53
C ARG A 136 8.05 -39.47 -9.48
N ILE A 137 8.81 -38.93 -10.43
CA ILE A 137 9.65 -39.72 -11.34
C ILE A 137 10.70 -40.50 -10.54
N LEU A 138 11.45 -39.84 -9.65
CA LEU A 138 12.47 -40.50 -8.82
C LEU A 138 11.89 -41.69 -8.04
N ARG A 139 10.73 -41.51 -7.38
CA ARG A 139 10.04 -42.57 -6.65
C ARG A 139 9.62 -43.72 -7.57
N ARG A 140 9.06 -43.41 -8.75
CA ARG A 140 8.68 -44.41 -9.76
C ARG A 140 9.87 -45.24 -10.22
N GLU A 141 10.99 -44.59 -10.54
CA GLU A 141 12.20 -45.27 -11.02
C GLU A 141 12.85 -46.13 -9.92
N HIS A 142 12.81 -45.70 -8.65
CA HIS A 142 13.25 -46.53 -7.52
C HIS A 142 12.40 -47.80 -7.36
N ILE A 143 11.07 -47.70 -7.43
CA ILE A 143 10.16 -48.86 -7.34
C ILE A 143 10.41 -49.82 -8.50
N GLN A 144 10.65 -49.30 -9.70
CA GLN A 144 10.93 -50.12 -10.87
C GLN A 144 12.31 -50.77 -10.84
N LEU A 145 13.29 -50.20 -10.13
CA LEU A 145 14.66 -50.71 -10.05
C LEU A 145 14.73 -52.17 -9.58
N GLU A 146 13.84 -52.57 -8.67
CA GLU A 146 13.75 -53.93 -8.12
C GLU A 146 13.20 -54.96 -9.13
N ARG A 147 12.54 -54.51 -10.20
CA ARG A 147 11.82 -55.35 -11.17
C ARG A 147 12.47 -55.33 -12.56
N LEU A 148 13.63 -54.69 -12.72
CA LEU A 148 14.29 -54.50 -14.02
C LEU A 148 15.28 -55.65 -14.34
N PRO A 149 15.42 -56.02 -15.63
CA PRO A 149 16.48 -56.92 -16.09
C PRO A 149 17.87 -56.36 -15.79
N GLN A 150 18.88 -57.23 -15.53
CA GLN A 150 20.24 -56.80 -15.14
C GLN A 150 20.87 -55.75 -16.08
N GLY A 151 20.64 -55.86 -17.40
CA GLY A 151 21.14 -54.90 -18.39
C GLY A 151 20.54 -53.47 -18.30
N CYS A 152 19.40 -53.29 -17.62
CA CYS A 152 18.72 -51.99 -17.46
C CYS A 152 18.96 -51.33 -16.09
N ILE A 153 19.65 -52.01 -15.17
CA ILE A 153 19.90 -51.49 -13.81
C ILE A 153 20.88 -50.32 -13.87
N SER A 154 21.95 -50.43 -14.66
CA SER A 154 23.02 -49.42 -14.74
C SER A 154 22.52 -48.09 -15.33
N CYS A 155 21.72 -48.12 -16.40
CA CYS A 155 21.14 -46.92 -17.01
C CYS A 155 20.10 -46.26 -16.09
N THR A 156 19.32 -47.04 -15.35
CA THR A 156 18.34 -46.53 -14.40
C THR A 156 19.00 -45.89 -13.19
N LYS A 157 20.07 -46.48 -12.65
CA LYS A 157 20.89 -45.85 -11.59
C LYS A 157 21.46 -44.50 -12.01
N LYS A 158 21.96 -44.37 -13.25
CA LYS A 158 22.43 -43.08 -13.80
C LYS A 158 21.30 -42.06 -13.86
N TYR A 159 20.13 -42.45 -14.35
CA TYR A 159 18.95 -41.57 -14.42
C TYR A 159 18.48 -41.13 -13.02
N ILE A 160 18.40 -42.05 -12.06
CA ILE A 160 18.11 -41.77 -10.64
C ILE A 160 19.10 -40.76 -10.05
N SER A 161 20.40 -40.89 -10.35
CA SER A 161 21.42 -39.95 -9.90
C SER A 161 21.20 -38.54 -10.47
N LEU A 162 20.79 -38.43 -11.74
CA LEU A 162 20.47 -37.14 -12.37
C LEU A 162 19.22 -36.49 -11.73
N LEU A 163 18.17 -37.27 -11.50
CA LEU A 163 16.96 -36.80 -10.82
C LEU A 163 17.26 -36.34 -9.39
N SER A 164 18.10 -37.10 -8.66
CA SER A 164 18.53 -36.75 -7.31
C SER A 164 19.34 -35.45 -7.29
N TYR A 165 20.20 -35.25 -8.29
CA TYR A 165 20.93 -33.99 -8.46
C TYR A 165 19.97 -32.80 -8.69
N LEU A 166 18.98 -32.95 -9.56
CA LEU A 166 17.98 -31.89 -9.82
C LEU A 166 17.16 -31.58 -8.56
N ILE A 167 16.71 -32.59 -7.82
CA ILE A 167 15.97 -32.43 -6.57
C ILE A 167 16.81 -31.64 -5.56
N ALA A 168 18.07 -32.03 -5.34
CA ALA A 168 18.94 -31.33 -4.40
C ALA A 168 19.11 -29.86 -4.80
N ARG A 169 19.32 -29.57 -6.09
CA ARG A 169 19.43 -28.19 -6.58
C ARG A 169 18.14 -27.38 -6.39
N LEU A 170 16.98 -27.99 -6.60
CA LEU A 170 15.69 -27.34 -6.38
C LEU A 170 15.42 -27.10 -4.89
N GLU A 171 15.74 -28.04 -4.01
CA GLU A 171 15.58 -27.90 -2.55
C GLU A 171 16.43 -26.79 -1.94
N HIS A 172 17.57 -26.45 -2.57
CA HIS A 172 18.39 -25.31 -2.18
C HIS A 172 17.77 -23.96 -2.51
N THR A 173 16.73 -23.90 -3.34
CA THR A 173 16.05 -22.63 -3.68
C THR A 173 15.07 -22.25 -2.57
N ALA A 174 15.04 -20.97 -2.22
CA ALA A 174 14.18 -20.42 -1.19
C ALA A 174 12.69 -20.69 -1.49
N LEU A 175 12.29 -20.61 -2.76
CA LEU A 175 10.93 -20.90 -3.21
C LEU A 175 10.47 -22.31 -2.80
N VAL A 176 11.26 -23.34 -3.11
CA VAL A 176 10.93 -24.73 -2.77
C VAL A 176 10.99 -24.94 -1.26
N ARG A 177 11.99 -24.39 -0.57
CA ARG A 177 12.14 -24.51 0.88
C ARG A 177 10.95 -23.93 1.64
N LEU A 178 10.45 -22.76 1.22
CA LEU A 178 9.25 -22.14 1.81
C LEU A 178 7.97 -22.92 1.47
N ALA A 179 7.94 -23.60 0.32
CA ALA A 179 6.77 -24.35 -0.13
C ALA A 179 6.63 -25.71 0.55
N GLN A 180 7.73 -26.31 1.05
CA GLN A 180 7.79 -27.66 1.63
C GLN A 180 6.58 -28.05 2.50
N PRO A 181 6.15 -27.24 3.49
CA PRO A 181 5.03 -27.60 4.36
C PRO A 181 3.68 -27.75 3.63
N TYR A 182 3.55 -27.14 2.45
CA TYR A 182 2.31 -27.03 1.69
C TYR A 182 2.28 -27.95 0.45
N LEU A 183 3.36 -28.68 0.16
CA LEU A 183 3.44 -29.55 -1.03
C LEU A 183 2.72 -30.90 -0.86
N ALA A 184 2.27 -31.25 0.35
CA ALA A 184 1.50 -32.45 0.59
C ALA A 184 0.15 -32.39 -0.17
N GLY A 185 -0.11 -33.36 -1.04
CA GLY A 185 -1.34 -33.39 -1.85
C GLY A 185 -1.34 -32.46 -3.07
N TYR A 186 -0.22 -31.78 -3.36
CA TYR A 186 -0.12 -30.83 -4.48
C TYR A 186 -0.51 -31.43 -5.83
N LYS A 187 -1.42 -30.76 -6.55
CA LYS A 187 -1.81 -31.11 -7.92
C LYS A 187 -1.02 -30.27 -8.92
N LEU A 188 -0.54 -30.89 -10.00
CA LEU A 188 0.20 -30.18 -11.04
C LEU A 188 -0.67 -29.10 -11.68
N GLY A 189 -0.12 -27.88 -11.81
CA GLY A 189 -0.85 -26.72 -12.31
C GLY A 189 -1.63 -25.95 -11.23
N GLU A 190 -1.71 -26.46 -10.00
CA GLU A 190 -2.28 -25.71 -8.88
C GLU A 190 -1.35 -24.56 -8.47
N ARG A 191 -1.92 -23.36 -8.33
CA ARG A 191 -1.12 -22.16 -8.01
C ARG A 191 -1.41 -21.53 -6.64
N GLY A 192 -2.24 -22.16 -5.81
CA GLY A 192 -2.61 -21.63 -4.49
C GLY A 192 -1.42 -21.40 -3.55
N ILE A 193 -0.34 -22.17 -3.68
CA ILE A 193 0.89 -21.98 -2.89
C ILE A 193 1.60 -20.68 -3.30
N TYR A 194 1.60 -20.33 -4.59
CA TYR A 194 2.24 -19.10 -5.06
C TYR A 194 1.56 -17.85 -4.50
N ARG A 195 0.23 -17.84 -4.32
CA ARG A 195 -0.51 -16.72 -3.69
C ARG A 195 -0.12 -16.43 -2.24
N ARG A 196 0.55 -17.37 -1.57
CA ARG A 196 1.07 -17.18 -0.20
C ARG A 196 2.46 -16.54 -0.19
N MET A 197 3.14 -16.55 -1.34
CA MET A 197 4.53 -16.12 -1.49
C MET A 197 4.66 -14.86 -2.35
N PHE A 198 3.73 -14.69 -3.27
CA PHE A 198 3.65 -13.59 -4.19
C PHE A 198 2.36 -12.81 -3.92
N SER A 199 2.53 -11.55 -3.57
CA SER A 199 1.46 -10.58 -3.35
C SER A 199 1.95 -9.25 -3.91
N PRO A 200 1.50 -8.86 -5.13
CA PRO A 200 1.92 -7.59 -5.69
C PRO A 200 1.33 -6.44 -4.90
N THR A 201 2.12 -5.39 -4.72
CA THR A 201 1.59 -4.07 -4.37
C THR A 201 1.01 -3.47 -5.64
N ILE A 202 -0.27 -3.15 -5.63
CA ILE A 202 -0.92 -2.49 -6.77
C ILE A 202 -0.82 -0.99 -6.58
N LYS A 203 -0.13 -0.33 -7.51
CA LYS A 203 -0.06 1.13 -7.60
C LYS A 203 -0.86 1.58 -8.81
N PRO A 204 -2.02 2.22 -8.61
CA PRO A 204 -2.74 2.82 -9.71
C PRO A 204 -2.03 4.11 -10.12
N ASP A 205 -1.69 4.30 -11.39
CA ASP A 205 -0.90 5.41 -11.95
C ASP A 205 -1.42 6.83 -11.62
N PHE A 206 -2.73 6.99 -11.33
CA PHE A 206 -3.28 8.27 -10.85
C PHE A 206 -3.01 8.55 -9.35
N MET A 207 -2.55 7.55 -8.61
CA MET A 207 -2.16 7.67 -7.21
C MET A 207 -0.67 7.38 -7.07
N PHE A 208 -0.03 8.15 -6.21
CA PHE A 208 1.33 7.84 -5.84
C PHE A 208 1.33 6.79 -4.70
N THR A 209 0.30 6.76 -3.84
CA THR A 209 0.24 5.87 -2.66
C THR A 209 0.12 4.40 -3.05
N LYS A 210 0.91 3.55 -2.40
CA LYS A 210 0.77 2.10 -2.44
C LYS A 210 -0.30 1.67 -1.43
N LEU A 211 -1.31 0.90 -1.86
CA LEU A 211 -2.31 0.32 -0.96
C LEU A 211 -2.31 -1.20 -1.11
N MET A 212 -2.15 -1.94 -0.01
CA MET A 212 -2.42 -3.38 -0.02
C MET A 212 -3.93 -3.58 -0.04
N ALA A 213 -4.48 -3.95 -1.19
CA ALA A 213 -5.93 -4.09 -1.38
C ALA A 213 -6.49 -5.46 -0.94
N SER A 214 -5.64 -6.48 -0.81
CA SER A 214 -6.05 -7.82 -0.41
C SER A 214 -6.00 -7.98 1.11
N TYR A 215 -7.01 -8.67 1.64
CA TYR A 215 -7.03 -9.05 3.04
C TYR A 215 -5.87 -10.00 3.37
N PRO A 216 -5.29 -9.87 4.57
CA PRO A 216 -4.23 -10.78 5.01
C PRO A 216 -4.79 -12.20 5.17
N VAL A 217 -4.22 -13.16 4.44
CA VAL A 217 -4.65 -14.58 4.41
C VAL A 217 -4.66 -15.25 5.81
N SER A 218 -3.95 -14.67 6.78
CA SER A 218 -3.83 -15.19 8.15
C SER A 218 -4.41 -14.28 9.23
N GLY A 219 -5.11 -13.20 8.84
CA GLY A 219 -5.73 -12.28 9.79
C GLY A 219 -7.09 -12.76 10.27
N GLU A 220 -7.33 -12.62 11.57
CA GLU A 220 -8.65 -12.73 12.18
C GLU A 220 -9.32 -11.36 12.13
N GLU A 221 -10.49 -11.27 11.50
CA GLU A 221 -11.30 -10.05 11.50
C GLU A 221 -11.91 -9.83 12.88
N VAL A 222 -11.67 -8.66 13.46
CA VAL A 222 -12.13 -8.29 14.81
C VAL A 222 -13.29 -7.32 14.75
N ASP A 223 -13.30 -6.42 13.76
CA ASP A 223 -14.31 -5.38 13.59
C ASP A 223 -14.33 -4.88 12.16
N ALA A 224 -15.49 -4.38 11.71
CA ALA A 224 -15.68 -3.84 10.38
C ALA A 224 -16.76 -2.75 10.39
N TYR A 225 -16.49 -1.65 9.71
CA TYR A 225 -17.44 -0.54 9.58
C TYR A 225 -17.21 0.23 8.27
N VAL A 226 -18.19 1.06 7.91
CA VAL A 226 -18.17 1.86 6.68
C VAL A 226 -18.27 3.33 7.05
N LEU A 227 -17.38 4.15 6.50
CA LEU A 227 -17.41 5.60 6.63
C LEU A 227 -18.36 6.21 5.58
N ASP A 228 -18.82 7.46 5.80
CA ASP A 228 -19.83 8.15 4.99
C ASP A 228 -19.58 8.18 3.46
N ASN A 229 -18.33 8.03 3.02
CA ASN A 229 -17.94 8.01 1.61
C ASN A 229 -17.78 6.60 1.03
N ASN A 230 -18.53 5.62 1.53
CA ASN A 230 -18.46 4.22 1.08
C ASN A 230 -17.04 3.61 1.23
N THR A 231 -16.25 4.16 2.15
CA THR A 231 -14.92 3.65 2.51
C THR A 231 -15.10 2.55 3.53
N GLU A 232 -14.67 1.34 3.19
CA GLU A 232 -14.72 0.21 4.10
C GLU A 232 -13.48 0.18 4.98
N VAL A 233 -13.67 -0.06 6.27
CA VAL A 233 -12.61 -0.26 7.24
C VAL A 233 -12.81 -1.60 7.91
N THR A 234 -11.73 -2.38 7.98
CA THR A 234 -11.72 -3.68 8.65
C THR A 234 -10.49 -3.76 9.54
N ILE A 235 -10.69 -4.17 10.80
CA ILE A 235 -9.64 -4.32 11.78
C ILE A 235 -9.26 -5.79 11.87
N PHE A 236 -8.00 -6.10 11.60
CA PHE A 236 -7.48 -7.47 11.68
C PHE A 236 -6.50 -7.65 12.83
N LYS A 237 -6.63 -8.77 13.53
CA LYS A 237 -5.60 -9.29 14.43
C LYS A 237 -4.73 -10.28 13.67
N LEU A 238 -3.42 -10.07 13.68
CA LEU A 238 -2.47 -10.94 12.99
C LEU A 238 -1.72 -11.83 14.01
N PRO A 239 -1.50 -13.12 13.73
CA PRO A 239 -0.91 -14.06 14.70
C PRO A 239 0.49 -13.70 15.20
N LYS A 240 1.24 -12.90 14.44
CA LYS A 240 2.64 -12.54 14.73
C LYS A 240 2.85 -11.06 15.06
N ASN A 241 1.79 -10.26 15.10
CA ASN A 241 1.88 -8.83 15.36
C ASN A 241 1.13 -8.48 16.64
N ILE A 242 1.72 -7.61 17.45
CA ILE A 242 1.08 -7.08 18.66
C ILE A 242 0.05 -6.01 18.28
N GLN A 243 0.40 -5.18 17.29
CA GLN A 243 -0.49 -4.14 16.76
C GLN A 243 -1.53 -4.75 15.83
N TYR A 244 -2.74 -4.17 15.84
CA TYR A 244 -3.78 -4.50 14.89
C TYR A 244 -3.46 -3.90 13.51
N LEU A 245 -3.96 -4.54 12.45
CA LEU A 245 -3.99 -3.97 11.11
C LEU A 245 -5.30 -3.21 10.93
N TYR A 246 -5.19 -1.91 10.69
CA TYR A 246 -6.27 -1.07 10.19
C TYR A 246 -6.27 -1.15 8.67
N HIS A 247 -7.15 -1.98 8.12
CA HIS A 247 -7.25 -2.17 6.67
C HIS A 247 -8.37 -1.27 6.12
N VAL A 248 -7.99 -0.26 5.34
CA VAL A 248 -8.94 0.66 4.70
C VAL A 248 -9.02 0.41 3.20
N LEU A 249 -10.24 0.40 2.66
CA LEU A 249 -10.53 0.26 1.24
C LEU A 249 -11.46 1.39 0.78
N PRO A 250 -10.88 2.52 0.34
CA PRO A 250 -11.61 3.64 -0.23
C PRO A 250 -12.32 3.29 -1.56
N PRO A 251 -13.38 4.03 -1.94
CA PRO A 251 -14.14 3.76 -3.17
C PRO A 251 -13.29 3.86 -4.44
N GLU A 252 -12.26 4.70 -4.47
CA GLU A 252 -11.36 4.83 -5.62
C GLU A 252 -10.65 3.52 -6.03
N PHE A 253 -10.51 2.55 -5.11
CA PHE A 253 -9.94 1.23 -5.39
C PHE A 253 -10.96 0.23 -5.96
N LYS A 254 -12.25 0.57 -5.94
CA LYS A 254 -13.36 -0.23 -6.45
C LYS A 254 -13.88 0.28 -7.80
N LEU A 255 -13.28 1.33 -8.35
CA LEU A 255 -13.70 1.90 -9.62
C LEU A 255 -13.51 0.92 -10.79
N SER A 256 -14.44 0.98 -11.75
CA SER A 256 -14.30 0.30 -13.04
C SER A 256 -13.13 0.91 -13.84
N GLU A 257 -12.61 0.15 -14.80
CA GLU A 257 -11.50 0.62 -15.64
C GLU A 257 -11.84 1.91 -16.40
N GLU A 258 -13.05 2.03 -16.94
CA GLU A 258 -13.49 3.23 -17.67
C GLU A 258 -13.45 4.49 -16.80
N LYS A 259 -13.92 4.39 -15.55
CA LYS A 259 -13.92 5.50 -14.59
C LYS A 259 -12.52 5.87 -14.14
N TYR A 260 -11.66 4.85 -14.03
CA TYR A 260 -10.26 5.01 -13.69
C TYR A 260 -9.49 5.79 -14.78
N ASP A 261 -9.69 5.41 -16.04
CA ASP A 261 -9.03 6.03 -17.19
C ASP A 261 -9.42 7.53 -17.30
N LEU A 262 -10.71 7.85 -17.05
CA LEU A 262 -11.19 9.23 -16.97
C LEU A 262 -10.47 10.03 -15.87
N LEU A 263 -10.34 9.47 -14.67
CA LEU A 263 -9.68 10.15 -13.55
C LEU A 263 -8.19 10.42 -13.82
N ASP A 264 -7.48 9.46 -14.42
CA ASP A 264 -6.06 9.66 -14.72
C ASP A 264 -5.86 10.77 -15.75
N VAL A 265 -6.67 10.79 -16.82
CA VAL A 265 -6.64 11.87 -17.82
C VAL A 265 -6.97 13.21 -17.17
N ALA A 266 -8.05 13.27 -16.38
CA ALA A 266 -8.45 14.49 -15.69
C ALA A 266 -7.35 15.01 -14.75
N ARG A 267 -6.72 14.12 -13.97
CA ARG A 267 -5.61 14.47 -13.07
C ARG A 267 -4.43 15.05 -13.82
N ARG A 268 -4.03 14.45 -14.96
CA ARG A 268 -2.92 14.95 -15.77
C ARG A 268 -3.20 16.37 -16.27
N ILE A 269 -4.39 16.62 -16.81
CA ILE A 269 -4.82 17.94 -17.28
C ILE A 269 -4.78 18.97 -16.15
N ILE A 270 -5.34 18.64 -14.98
CA ILE A 270 -5.34 19.55 -13.82
C ILE A 270 -3.94 19.80 -13.30
N THR A 271 -3.06 18.79 -13.29
CA THR A 271 -1.69 18.94 -12.77
C THR A 271 -0.81 19.81 -13.67
N GLU A 272 -1.09 19.84 -14.98
CA GLU A 272 -0.42 20.74 -15.92
C GLU A 272 -0.81 22.22 -15.69
N HIS A 273 -2.01 22.46 -15.16
CA HIS A 273 -2.46 23.78 -14.74
C HIS A 273 -1.91 24.08 -13.33
N LYS A 274 -0.72 24.70 -13.25
CA LYS A 274 -0.13 25.11 -11.97
C LYS A 274 -0.97 26.23 -11.33
N PRO A 275 -1.59 26.01 -10.15
CA PRO A 275 -2.30 27.08 -9.45
C PRO A 275 -1.32 28.18 -8.99
N GLU A 276 -1.80 29.43 -8.98
CA GLU A 276 -0.99 30.57 -8.53
C GLU A 276 -0.96 30.65 -7.00
N LYS A 277 0.12 31.22 -6.42
CA LYS A 277 0.27 31.36 -4.95
C LYS A 277 -0.90 32.11 -4.29
N SER A 278 -1.53 33.05 -5.01
CA SER A 278 -2.68 33.84 -4.55
C SER A 278 -3.92 32.98 -4.29
N GLU A 279 -4.04 31.83 -4.94
CA GLU A 279 -5.18 30.92 -4.81
C GLU A 279 -5.11 30.09 -3.52
N PHE A 280 -3.95 30.02 -2.85
CA PHE A 280 -3.72 29.24 -1.61
C PHE A 280 -3.99 30.00 -0.32
N VAL A 281 -4.39 31.27 -0.41
CA VAL A 281 -4.70 32.10 0.78
C VAL A 281 -5.94 31.58 1.51
N ASP A 282 -6.86 30.93 0.80
CA ASP A 282 -8.06 30.30 1.35
C ASP A 282 -8.18 28.83 0.84
N PRO A 283 -7.76 27.84 1.66
CA PRO A 283 -7.82 26.43 1.30
C PRO A 283 -9.23 25.92 0.97
N GLU A 284 -10.27 26.47 1.60
CA GLU A 284 -11.66 26.07 1.32
C GLU A 284 -12.07 26.57 -0.07
N ARG A 285 -11.78 27.83 -0.38
CA ARG A 285 -12.07 28.41 -1.70
C ARG A 285 -11.30 27.69 -2.81
N MET A 286 -10.02 27.38 -2.60
CA MET A 286 -9.24 26.59 -3.56
C MET A 286 -9.90 25.25 -3.85
N ARG A 287 -10.26 24.51 -2.80
CA ARG A 287 -10.91 23.21 -2.97
C ARG A 287 -12.21 23.34 -3.77
N GLN A 288 -13.00 24.38 -3.52
CA GLN A 288 -14.23 24.63 -4.26
C GLN A 288 -13.97 24.90 -5.75
N VAL A 289 -12.95 25.71 -6.08
CA VAL A 289 -12.58 26.00 -7.48
C VAL A 289 -12.17 24.72 -8.20
N PHE A 290 -11.27 23.92 -7.61
CA PHE A 290 -10.84 22.66 -8.19
C PHE A 290 -11.97 21.62 -8.28
N SER A 291 -12.93 21.67 -7.36
CA SER A 291 -14.13 20.84 -7.44
C SER A 291 -15.00 21.21 -8.65
N ASN A 292 -15.22 22.50 -8.90
CA ASN A 292 -16.02 22.94 -10.04
C ASN A 292 -15.29 22.62 -11.37
N VAL A 293 -14.02 22.99 -11.48
CA VAL A 293 -13.20 22.70 -12.67
C VAL A 293 -13.10 21.19 -12.91
N GLY A 294 -12.87 20.41 -11.85
CA GLY A 294 -12.78 18.96 -11.94
C GLY A 294 -14.10 18.31 -12.36
N HIS A 295 -15.23 18.84 -11.89
CA HIS A 295 -16.56 18.38 -12.28
C HIS A 295 -16.79 18.62 -13.78
N ASP A 296 -16.61 19.85 -14.27
CA ASP A 296 -16.82 20.22 -15.67
C ASP A 296 -15.90 19.41 -16.60
N LEU A 297 -14.63 19.22 -16.20
CA LEU A 297 -13.67 18.43 -16.95
C LEU A 297 -14.05 16.94 -17.03
N LEU A 298 -14.50 16.35 -15.91
CA LEU A 298 -14.92 14.94 -15.90
C LEU A 298 -16.21 14.74 -16.70
N GLU A 299 -17.12 15.71 -16.71
CA GLU A 299 -18.30 15.71 -17.55
C GLU A 299 -17.91 15.68 -19.04
N GLU A 300 -17.06 16.62 -19.48
CA GLU A 300 -16.55 16.68 -20.86
C GLU A 300 -15.81 15.39 -21.28
N LEU A 301 -14.93 14.88 -20.41
CA LEU A 301 -14.21 13.63 -20.68
C LEU A 301 -15.16 12.44 -20.76
N SER A 302 -16.20 12.39 -19.92
CA SER A 302 -17.19 11.31 -19.96
C SER A 302 -17.94 11.26 -21.30
N GLU A 303 -18.26 12.42 -21.87
CA GLU A 303 -18.89 12.53 -23.19
C GLU A 303 -17.93 12.10 -24.31
N ASN A 304 -16.68 12.58 -24.28
CA ASN A 304 -15.66 12.28 -25.27
C ASN A 304 -15.31 10.78 -25.33
N TYR A 305 -15.18 10.14 -24.17
CA TYR A 305 -14.88 8.71 -24.05
C TYR A 305 -16.14 7.83 -24.06
N LYS A 306 -17.34 8.42 -24.20
CA LYS A 306 -18.66 7.73 -24.22
C LYS A 306 -18.93 6.87 -22.99
N VAL A 307 -18.44 7.29 -21.83
CA VAL A 307 -18.66 6.63 -20.54
C VAL A 307 -19.90 7.24 -19.90
N LYS A 308 -20.93 6.43 -19.66
CA LYS A 308 -22.16 6.90 -19.01
C LYS A 308 -21.95 7.02 -17.51
N LEU A 309 -21.90 8.25 -16.99
CA LEU A 309 -21.85 8.54 -15.57
C LEU A 309 -23.20 9.09 -15.09
N ARG A 310 -23.69 8.62 -13.94
CA ARG A 310 -24.76 9.31 -13.21
C ARG A 310 -24.17 10.50 -12.44
N ASN A 311 -24.97 11.53 -12.14
CA ASN A 311 -24.50 12.69 -11.36
C ASN A 311 -23.78 12.30 -10.06
N ARG A 312 -24.31 11.32 -9.32
CA ARG A 312 -23.66 10.83 -8.10
C ARG A 312 -22.27 10.22 -8.35
N GLU A 313 -22.08 9.56 -9.49
CA GLU A 313 -20.79 8.99 -9.87
C GLU A 313 -19.83 10.07 -10.32
N LEU A 314 -20.32 11.10 -11.02
CA LEU A 314 -19.55 12.28 -11.37
C LEU A 314 -19.07 13.01 -10.11
N ASP A 315 -19.95 13.25 -9.13
CA ASP A 315 -19.61 13.84 -7.83
C ASP A 315 -18.55 13.01 -7.08
N GLU A 316 -18.68 11.69 -7.10
CA GLU A 316 -17.72 10.76 -6.49
C GLU A 316 -16.35 10.87 -7.15
N LEU A 317 -16.28 10.84 -8.48
CA LEU A 317 -15.03 10.99 -9.23
C LEU A 317 -14.41 12.37 -9.01
N THR A 318 -15.21 13.45 -9.01
CA THR A 318 -14.73 14.80 -8.70
C THR A 318 -14.11 14.87 -7.30
N ASN A 319 -14.77 14.30 -6.29
CA ASN A 319 -14.25 14.25 -4.94
C ASN A 319 -12.92 13.46 -4.84
N ILE A 320 -12.79 12.38 -5.61
CA ILE A 320 -11.53 11.61 -5.71
C ILE A 320 -10.45 12.46 -6.38
N LEU A 321 -10.76 13.09 -7.53
CA LEU A 321 -9.83 13.93 -8.28
C LEU A 321 -9.28 15.08 -7.43
N VAL A 322 -10.15 15.80 -6.72
CA VAL A 322 -9.77 16.90 -5.83
C VAL A 322 -8.88 16.41 -4.67
N ARG A 323 -9.19 15.23 -4.10
CA ARG A 323 -8.42 14.64 -3.00
C ARG A 323 -6.97 14.34 -3.41
N TYR A 324 -6.74 13.90 -4.65
CA TYR A 324 -5.41 13.54 -5.15
C TYR A 324 -4.68 14.67 -5.89
N THR A 325 -5.34 15.79 -6.18
CA THR A 325 -4.72 16.97 -6.80
C THR A 325 -4.33 18.00 -5.72
N VAL A 326 -5.30 18.75 -5.20
CA VAL A 326 -5.07 19.79 -4.18
C VAL A 326 -5.13 19.25 -2.75
N GLY A 327 -5.80 18.12 -2.53
CA GLY A 327 -5.91 17.47 -1.23
C GLY A 327 -4.66 16.73 -0.74
N PHE A 328 -4.81 16.03 0.38
CA PHE A 328 -3.78 15.23 1.04
C PHE A 328 -3.94 13.71 0.80
N GLY A 329 -4.69 13.30 -0.23
CA GLY A 329 -4.83 11.89 -0.59
C GLY A 329 -5.46 11.06 0.52
N LEU A 330 -4.86 9.90 0.82
CA LEU A 330 -5.35 8.97 1.84
C LEU A 330 -5.22 9.47 3.28
N ILE A 331 -4.40 10.51 3.55
CA ILE A 331 -4.40 11.17 4.86
C ILE A 331 -5.81 11.72 5.17
N GLU A 332 -6.52 12.25 4.17
CA GLU A 332 -7.89 12.74 4.37
C GLU A 332 -8.86 11.62 4.71
N VAL A 333 -8.66 10.44 4.14
CA VAL A 333 -9.50 9.27 4.42
C VAL A 333 -9.31 8.84 5.87
N LEU A 334 -8.06 8.77 6.35
CA LEU A 334 -7.76 8.46 7.75
C LEU A 334 -8.31 9.53 8.71
N LEU A 335 -8.11 10.81 8.41
CA LEU A 335 -8.56 11.90 9.28
C LEU A 335 -10.09 12.06 9.31
N ARG A 336 -10.82 11.51 8.34
CA ARG A 336 -12.29 11.50 8.36
C ARG A 336 -12.88 10.43 9.26
N ASP A 337 -12.10 9.42 9.64
CA ASP A 337 -12.54 8.47 10.65
C ASP A 337 -12.50 9.14 12.02
N ASP A 338 -13.66 9.23 12.67
CA ASP A 338 -13.79 9.90 13.96
C ASP A 338 -13.15 9.13 15.12
N ARG A 339 -12.86 7.83 14.91
CA ARG A 339 -12.18 6.93 15.84
C ARG A 339 -10.65 7.05 15.78
N ILE A 340 -10.09 7.72 14.77
CA ILE A 340 -8.65 7.97 14.66
C ILE A 340 -8.26 9.21 15.48
N GLN A 341 -7.24 9.07 16.33
CA GLN A 341 -6.73 10.15 17.19
C GLN A 341 -5.43 10.75 16.65
N ASP A 342 -4.47 9.90 16.34
CA ASP A 342 -3.15 10.29 15.83
C ASP A 342 -2.84 9.48 14.56
N VAL A 343 -2.14 10.09 13.60
CA VAL A 343 -1.60 9.45 12.39
C VAL A 343 -0.11 9.77 12.34
N THR A 344 0.74 8.75 12.22
CA THR A 344 2.20 8.90 12.14
C THR A 344 2.71 8.31 10.85
N ILE A 345 3.55 9.07 10.15
CA ILE A 345 4.13 8.72 8.87
C ILE A 345 5.65 8.83 8.98
N ASN A 346 6.31 7.68 9.00
CA ASN A 346 7.76 7.57 9.20
C ASN A 346 8.50 7.47 7.86
N SER A 347 9.75 7.92 7.84
CA SER A 347 10.68 7.71 6.74
C SER A 347 11.50 6.42 6.92
N PRO A 348 12.03 5.80 5.84
CA PRO A 348 11.91 6.19 4.44
C PRO A 348 10.54 5.87 3.81
N MET A 349 10.05 6.79 2.99
CA MET A 349 8.80 6.64 2.24
C MET A 349 8.94 5.50 1.21
N GLY A 350 7.85 4.79 0.93
CA GLY A 350 7.77 3.71 -0.05
C GLY A 350 7.96 2.30 0.53
N HIS A 351 8.41 2.21 1.79
CA HIS A 351 8.72 0.95 2.48
C HIS A 351 7.90 0.74 3.76
N ILE A 352 7.57 1.82 4.48
CA ILE A 352 6.93 1.74 5.80
C ILE A 352 5.46 2.18 5.68
N PRO A 353 4.50 1.44 6.25
CA PRO A 353 3.10 1.87 6.25
C PRO A 353 2.88 3.08 7.18
N MET A 354 1.76 3.77 7.01
CA MET A 354 1.29 4.74 8.01
C MET A 354 0.85 4.00 9.28
N PHE A 355 1.05 4.63 10.42
CA PHE A 355 0.59 4.17 11.73
C PHE A 355 -0.51 5.09 12.23
N ILE A 356 -1.42 4.55 13.03
CA ILE A 356 -2.50 5.31 13.64
C ILE A 356 -2.66 4.93 15.11
N VAL A 357 -3.27 5.82 15.88
CA VAL A 357 -3.85 5.51 17.19
C VAL A 357 -5.36 5.50 17.03
N HIS A 358 -5.95 4.31 17.08
CA HIS A 358 -7.40 4.10 17.04
C HIS A 358 -7.97 4.13 18.46
N GLN A 359 -9.13 4.76 18.64
CA GLN A 359 -9.78 4.95 19.95
C GLN A 359 -9.99 3.63 20.71
N ASP A 360 -10.45 2.58 20.02
CA ASP A 360 -10.79 1.30 20.64
C ASP A 360 -9.66 0.25 20.58
N TYR A 361 -8.72 0.36 19.62
CA TYR A 361 -7.71 -0.66 19.34
C TYR A 361 -6.28 -0.20 19.68
N GLY A 362 -6.09 1.06 20.06
CA GLY A 362 -4.78 1.63 20.34
C GLY A 362 -3.92 1.77 19.09
N GLU A 363 -2.63 1.48 19.21
CA GLU A 363 -1.69 1.56 18.09
C GLU A 363 -1.99 0.49 17.02
N CYS A 364 -2.24 0.96 15.81
CA CYS A 364 -2.44 0.13 14.64
C CYS A 364 -1.48 0.54 13.53
N PHE A 365 -1.09 -0.41 12.69
CA PHE A 365 -0.48 -0.08 11.40
C PHE A 365 -1.52 -0.21 10.30
N THR A 366 -1.35 0.51 9.20
CA THR A 366 -2.31 0.54 8.09
C THR A 366 -1.83 -0.28 6.90
N ASN A 367 -2.73 -0.53 5.95
CA ASN A 367 -2.40 -1.05 4.61
C ASN A 367 -1.92 0.04 3.62
N ILE A 368 -1.65 1.26 4.11
CA ILE A 368 -1.28 2.43 3.31
C ILE A 368 0.24 2.65 3.40
N ILE A 369 0.94 2.60 2.27
CA ILE A 369 2.37 2.91 2.18
C ILE A 369 2.57 4.19 1.35
N PRO A 370 2.91 5.33 1.98
CA PRO A 370 3.14 6.59 1.29
C PRO A 370 4.40 6.55 0.44
N THR A 371 4.44 7.34 -0.63
CA THR A 371 5.63 7.44 -1.51
C THR A 371 6.38 8.76 -1.35
N PRO A 372 7.66 8.82 -1.77
CA PRO A 372 8.46 10.05 -1.68
C PRO A 372 7.79 11.27 -2.35
N ASN A 373 7.17 11.08 -3.52
CA ASN A 373 6.49 12.16 -4.25
C ASN A 373 5.30 12.73 -3.47
N GLU A 374 4.61 11.89 -2.69
CA GLU A 374 3.46 12.32 -1.88
C GLU A 374 3.90 13.09 -0.66
N ALA A 375 4.92 12.59 0.03
CA ALA A 375 5.53 13.31 1.12
C ALA A 375 5.94 14.71 0.65
N GLU A 376 6.67 14.82 -0.45
CA GLU A 376 7.07 16.14 -0.98
C GLU A 376 5.86 17.00 -1.40
N SER A 377 4.83 16.40 -1.98
CA SER A 377 3.57 17.10 -2.29
C SER A 377 2.89 17.65 -1.04
N TRP A 378 2.79 16.86 0.03
CA TRP A 378 2.22 17.28 1.31
C TRP A 378 3.07 18.38 1.96
N ALA A 379 4.40 18.22 1.98
CA ALA A 379 5.32 19.24 2.48
C ALA A 379 5.16 20.57 1.74
N SER A 380 5.05 20.52 0.41
CA SER A 380 4.81 21.70 -0.42
C SER A 380 3.49 22.38 -0.09
N LYS A 381 2.40 21.62 0.04
CA LYS A 381 1.08 22.16 0.43
C LYS A 381 1.10 22.76 1.83
N LEU A 382 1.76 22.11 2.80
CA LEU A 382 1.88 22.60 4.17
C LEU A 382 2.74 23.87 4.26
N ARG A 383 3.81 24.00 3.46
CA ARG A 383 4.56 25.27 3.31
C ARG A 383 3.65 26.40 2.85
N MET A 384 2.78 26.15 1.87
CA MET A 384 1.87 27.15 1.33
C MET A 384 0.78 27.53 2.35
N ILE A 385 0.17 26.56 3.02
CA ILE A 385 -0.88 26.78 4.04
C ILE A 385 -0.32 27.51 5.26
N SER A 386 0.86 27.10 5.74
CA SER A 386 1.46 27.68 6.95
C SER A 386 2.12 29.04 6.72
N GLY A 387 2.49 29.35 5.48
CA GLY A 387 3.32 30.52 5.14
C GLY A 387 4.75 30.44 5.71
N ARG A 388 5.18 29.28 6.22
CA ARG A 388 6.49 29.07 6.84
C ARG A 388 7.39 28.22 5.94
N PRO A 389 8.73 28.44 5.96
CA PRO A 389 9.66 27.57 5.25
C PRO A 389 9.72 26.19 5.90
N LEU A 390 10.05 25.19 5.07
CA LEU A 390 10.49 23.85 5.49
C LEU A 390 11.63 23.48 4.56
N ASP A 391 12.86 23.68 5.04
CA ASP A 391 14.13 23.53 4.33
C ASP A 391 15.23 23.08 5.31
N GLU A 392 16.47 22.91 4.82
CA GLU A 392 17.58 22.42 5.65
C GLU A 392 17.92 23.35 6.83
N ALA A 393 17.65 24.65 6.70
CA ALA A 393 17.86 25.62 7.78
C ALA A 393 16.71 25.62 8.79
N ASN A 394 15.49 25.26 8.35
CA ASN A 394 14.28 25.18 9.15
C ASN A 394 13.62 23.79 8.99
N PRO A 395 14.24 22.71 9.54
CA PRO A 395 13.84 21.34 9.26
C PRO A 395 12.61 20.88 10.06
N ILE A 396 11.92 21.79 10.77
CA ILE A 396 10.74 21.50 11.58
C ILE A 396 9.63 22.48 11.19
N MET A 397 8.42 21.95 10.99
CA MET A 397 7.22 22.73 10.77
C MET A 397 6.07 22.23 11.62
N ASP A 398 5.48 23.11 12.43
CA ASP A 398 4.21 22.89 13.10
C ASP A 398 3.13 23.77 12.46
N THR A 399 2.05 23.15 11.99
CA THR A 399 0.91 23.84 11.38
C THR A 399 -0.41 23.14 11.69
N GLU A 400 -1.51 23.75 11.28
CA GLU A 400 -2.84 23.14 11.26
C GLU A 400 -3.17 22.72 9.82
N LEU A 401 -3.85 21.57 9.71
CA LEU A 401 -4.42 21.04 8.50
C LEU A 401 -5.94 21.06 8.62
N LEU A 402 -6.57 21.85 7.77
CA LEU A 402 -8.02 21.91 7.62
C LEU A 402 -8.42 21.08 6.39
N ILE A 403 -9.26 20.08 6.58
CA ILE A 403 -9.83 19.30 5.48
C ILE A 403 -11.35 19.18 5.64
N PRO A 404 -12.11 18.89 4.59
CA PRO A 404 -13.55 18.69 4.73
C PRO A 404 -13.87 17.55 5.68
N GLY A 405 -14.57 17.93 6.76
CA GLY A 405 -15.02 17.02 7.81
C GLY A 405 -14.02 16.76 8.93
N ALA A 406 -12.79 17.30 8.88
CA ALA A 406 -11.82 17.09 9.95
C ALA A 406 -10.75 18.19 10.05
N ARG A 407 -10.18 18.32 11.25
CA ARG A 407 -9.06 19.22 11.53
C ARG A 407 -7.96 18.45 12.23
N ALA A 408 -6.71 18.75 11.92
CA ALA A 408 -5.57 18.12 12.58
C ALA A 408 -4.41 19.09 12.76
N ARG A 409 -3.73 19.00 13.90
CA ARG A 409 -2.38 19.55 14.04
C ARG A 409 -1.42 18.66 13.24
N VAL A 410 -0.51 19.27 12.50
CA VAL A 410 0.52 18.56 11.73
C VAL A 410 1.89 19.06 12.14
N ALA A 411 2.74 18.13 12.54
CA ALA A 411 4.16 18.35 12.70
C ALA A 411 4.90 17.64 11.56
N VAL A 412 5.83 18.34 10.91
CA VAL A 412 6.68 17.81 9.84
C VAL A 412 8.13 17.99 10.23
N ILE A 413 8.92 16.95 10.02
CA ILE A 413 10.38 17.01 10.12
C ILE A 413 11.01 16.67 8.76
N ALA A 414 12.10 17.36 8.43
CA ALA A 414 12.84 17.22 7.18
C ALA A 414 14.35 16.98 7.42
N PRO A 415 15.12 16.59 6.40
CA PRO A 415 16.58 16.63 6.47
C PRO A 415 17.11 18.05 6.79
N PRO A 416 18.23 18.19 7.52
CA PRO A 416 19.10 17.13 8.05
C PRO A 416 18.63 16.53 9.39
N LEU A 417 17.58 17.06 10.02
CA LEU A 417 17.10 16.57 11.32
C LEU A 417 16.69 15.09 11.25
N ASN A 418 16.02 14.70 10.17
CA ASN A 418 15.74 13.31 9.84
C ASN A 418 16.55 12.88 8.61
N PRO A 419 17.62 12.08 8.76
CA PRO A 419 18.48 11.70 7.65
C PRO A 419 17.78 10.80 6.61
N ASN A 420 16.68 10.14 7.00
CA ASN A 420 15.94 9.24 6.12
C ASN A 420 14.89 9.97 5.25
N GLY A 421 14.73 11.28 5.41
CA GLY A 421 13.79 12.09 4.64
C GLY A 421 12.65 12.67 5.49
N LEU A 422 11.59 13.13 4.81
CA LEU A 422 10.41 13.73 5.44
C LEU A 422 9.66 12.75 6.34
N ALA A 423 9.18 13.20 7.49
CA ALA A 423 8.26 12.45 8.35
C ALA A 423 7.18 13.37 8.94
N TYR A 424 6.02 12.80 9.26
CA TYR A 424 4.83 13.54 9.65
C TYR A 424 4.19 12.93 10.90
N ALA A 425 3.70 13.79 11.79
CA ALA A 425 2.82 13.40 12.87
C ALA A 425 1.58 14.30 12.83
N LEU A 426 0.41 13.69 12.69
CA LEU A 426 -0.87 14.36 12.67
C LEU A 426 -1.66 13.99 13.91
N ARG A 427 -2.21 14.98 14.60
CA ARG A 427 -3.11 14.79 15.74
C ARG A 427 -4.47 15.36 15.38
N ARG A 428 -5.45 14.48 15.24
CA ARG A 428 -6.82 14.86 14.86
C ARG A 428 -7.48 15.60 16.02
N HIS A 429 -8.05 16.76 15.71
CA HIS A 429 -8.94 17.47 16.61
C HIS A 429 -10.33 16.86 16.53
N ARG A 430 -11.01 16.80 17.67
CA ARG A 430 -12.40 16.38 17.71
C ARG A 430 -13.27 17.44 17.07
N ASP A 431 -14.13 17.05 16.13
CA ASP A 431 -15.01 18.00 15.43
C ASP A 431 -16.03 18.65 16.37
N MET A 432 -16.59 17.83 17.28
CA MET A 432 -17.53 18.27 18.29
C MET A 432 -16.80 18.50 19.62
N PRO A 433 -16.82 19.72 20.18
CA PRO A 433 -16.18 19.97 21.45
C PRO A 433 -16.80 19.12 22.54
N TRP A 434 -15.99 18.76 23.54
CA TRP A 434 -16.53 18.19 24.76
C TRP A 434 -17.47 19.19 25.44
N THR A 435 -18.49 18.68 26.12
CA THR A 435 -19.41 19.47 26.94
C THR A 435 -19.48 18.85 28.34
N LEU A 436 -19.86 19.63 29.35
CA LEU A 436 -20.04 19.09 30.70
C LEU A 436 -20.99 17.88 30.75
N PRO A 437 -22.15 17.87 30.04
CA PRO A 437 -22.98 16.67 29.92
C PRO A 437 -22.25 15.46 29.33
N LEU A 438 -21.36 15.65 28.37
CA LEU A 438 -20.59 14.56 27.77
C LEU A 438 -19.53 14.00 28.74
N PHE A 439 -18.87 14.86 29.51
CA PHE A 439 -17.98 14.45 30.60
C PHE A 439 -18.72 13.64 31.67
N ILE A 440 -19.96 14.04 32.03
CA ILE A 440 -20.82 13.29 32.96
C ILE A 440 -21.19 11.93 32.37
N ARG A 441 -21.65 11.90 31.11
CA ARG A 441 -22.03 10.66 30.42
C ARG A 441 -20.88 9.65 30.38
N ASN A 442 -19.65 10.14 30.18
CA ASN A 442 -18.45 9.31 30.16
C ASN A 442 -17.85 9.08 31.57
N ARG A 443 -18.57 9.45 32.64
CA ARG A 443 -18.20 9.25 34.05
C ARG A 443 -16.85 9.86 34.43
N MET A 444 -16.43 10.90 33.73
CA MET A 444 -15.18 11.62 33.99
C MET A 444 -15.36 12.73 35.04
N ILE A 445 -16.58 13.24 35.20
CA ILE A 445 -16.96 14.21 36.25
C ILE A 445 -18.33 13.85 36.81
N SER A 446 -18.57 14.14 38.09
CA SER A 446 -19.90 13.98 38.69
C SER A 446 -20.84 15.13 38.27
N PRO A 447 -22.16 14.92 38.24
CA PRO A 447 -23.11 15.99 37.99
C PRO A 447 -22.97 17.17 38.96
N LEU A 448 -22.67 16.90 40.24
CA LEU A 448 -22.42 17.92 41.25
C LEU A 448 -21.19 18.77 40.90
N ALA A 449 -20.07 18.14 40.54
CA ALA A 449 -18.85 18.86 40.18
C ALA A 449 -19.04 19.67 38.90
N ALA A 450 -19.77 19.15 37.90
CA ALA A 450 -20.14 19.91 36.71
C ALA A 450 -20.99 21.15 37.04
N GLY A 451 -21.98 21.01 37.93
CA GLY A 451 -22.80 22.13 38.39
C GLY A 451 -21.98 23.20 39.13
N ILE A 452 -21.05 22.77 40.00
CA ILE A 452 -20.11 23.69 40.67
C ILE A 452 -19.24 24.42 39.64
N MET A 453 -18.73 23.72 38.62
CA MET A 453 -17.94 24.35 37.56
C MET A 453 -18.74 25.40 36.80
N SER A 454 -19.96 25.07 36.35
CA SER A 454 -20.87 26.01 35.67
C SER A 454 -21.12 27.25 36.53
N PHE A 455 -21.40 27.07 37.84
CA PHE A 455 -21.58 28.19 38.78
C PHE A 455 -20.33 29.08 38.94
N LEU A 456 -19.12 28.49 39.00
CA LEU A 456 -17.88 29.25 39.08
C LEU A 456 -17.60 30.07 37.81
N ILE A 457 -17.96 29.53 36.63
CA ILE A 457 -17.79 30.20 35.34
C ILE A 457 -18.77 31.36 35.21
N ASP A 458 -20.04 31.15 35.56
CA ASP A 458 -21.05 32.21 35.60
C ASP A 458 -20.63 33.34 36.56
N GLY A 459 -20.06 32.97 37.72
CA GLY A 459 -19.44 33.88 38.67
C GLY A 459 -18.13 34.54 38.22
N SER A 460 -17.70 34.36 36.96
CA SER A 460 -16.50 34.95 36.36
C SER A 460 -15.22 34.71 37.16
N ARG A 461 -15.08 33.53 37.78
CA ARG A 461 -13.91 33.17 38.58
C ARG A 461 -12.73 32.78 37.70
N THR A 462 -11.52 33.12 38.15
CA THR A 462 -10.28 32.65 37.53
C THR A 462 -10.05 31.19 37.88
N LEU A 463 -9.78 30.36 36.86
CA LEU A 463 -9.61 28.92 36.99
C LEU A 463 -8.33 28.48 36.28
N LEU A 464 -7.65 27.48 36.84
CA LEU A 464 -6.52 26.79 36.21
C LEU A 464 -6.87 25.31 36.04
N VAL A 465 -6.80 24.81 34.80
CA VAL A 465 -6.96 23.38 34.50
C VAL A 465 -5.57 22.74 34.42
N ALA A 466 -5.21 21.95 35.44
CA ALA A 466 -3.89 21.31 35.56
C ALA A 466 -3.97 19.78 35.46
N GLY A 467 -2.84 19.14 35.15
CA GLY A 467 -2.74 17.69 34.93
C GLY A 467 -1.57 17.30 34.04
N THR A 468 -1.28 16.00 33.95
CA THR A 468 -0.19 15.44 33.12
C THR A 468 -0.48 15.56 31.61
N ARG A 469 0.51 15.24 30.76
CA ARG A 469 0.31 15.18 29.30
C ARG A 469 -0.78 14.16 28.98
N SER A 470 -1.67 14.50 28.04
CA SER A 470 -2.82 13.67 27.64
C SER A 470 -3.92 13.46 28.71
N ALA A 471 -3.89 14.19 29.84
CA ALA A 471 -4.93 14.09 30.88
C ALA A 471 -6.29 14.75 30.51
N GLY A 472 -6.46 15.22 29.26
CA GLY A 472 -7.71 15.86 28.83
C GLY A 472 -7.88 17.33 29.24
N LYS A 473 -6.79 18.02 29.63
CA LYS A 473 -6.83 19.43 30.07
C LYS A 473 -7.52 20.37 29.07
N THR A 474 -7.04 20.40 27.83
CA THR A 474 -7.60 21.28 26.79
C THR A 474 -9.05 20.90 26.47
N SER A 475 -9.37 19.60 26.49
CA SER A 475 -10.74 19.11 26.29
C SER A 475 -11.68 19.59 27.39
N PHE A 476 -11.23 19.55 28.65
CA PHE A 476 -12.01 20.05 29.78
C PHE A 476 -12.16 21.58 29.72
N LEU A 477 -11.08 22.31 29.44
CA LEU A 477 -11.12 23.77 29.24
C LEU A 477 -12.10 24.16 28.13
N GLY A 478 -12.03 23.50 26.96
CA GLY A 478 -12.97 23.73 25.86
C GLY A 478 -14.42 23.45 26.25
N SER A 479 -14.67 22.49 27.13
CA SER A 479 -16.03 22.17 27.61
C SER A 479 -16.60 23.19 28.57
N ILE A 480 -15.78 23.81 29.40
CA ILE A 480 -16.24 24.85 30.32
C ILE A 480 -16.40 26.21 29.62
N MET A 481 -15.74 26.42 28.48
CA MET A 481 -15.97 27.62 27.66
C MET A 481 -17.40 27.73 27.14
N THR A 482 -18.14 26.62 26.99
CA THR A 482 -19.55 26.65 26.60
C THR A 482 -20.48 27.19 27.69
N GLU A 483 -19.99 27.33 28.92
CA GLU A 483 -20.75 27.88 30.05
C GLU A 483 -20.56 29.40 30.19
N ILE A 484 -19.64 30.01 29.41
CA ILE A 484 -19.43 31.46 29.42
C ILE A 484 -20.65 32.15 28.80
N MET A 485 -21.22 33.15 29.47
CA MET A 485 -22.36 33.88 28.89
C MET A 485 -21.97 34.58 27.58
N ARG A 486 -22.79 34.43 26.53
CA ARG A 486 -22.55 34.99 25.18
C ARG A 486 -22.40 36.51 25.12
N LYS A 487 -22.82 37.24 26.17
CA LYS A 487 -22.65 38.70 26.29
C LYS A 487 -21.18 39.12 26.45
N TYR A 488 -20.31 38.21 26.89
CA TYR A 488 -18.89 38.49 27.11
C TYR A 488 -18.08 38.30 25.83
N ARG A 489 -17.04 39.13 25.67
CA ARG A 489 -16.01 38.94 24.65
C ARG A 489 -14.96 37.97 25.16
N ILE A 490 -14.63 36.96 24.37
CA ILE A 490 -13.64 35.93 24.67
C ILE A 490 -12.44 36.13 23.74
N ILE A 491 -11.24 36.13 24.29
CA ILE A 491 -9.99 36.15 23.53
C ILE A 491 -9.20 34.90 23.92
N THR A 492 -8.92 34.02 22.96
CA THR A 492 -8.02 32.88 23.17
C THR A 492 -6.62 33.23 22.67
N ILE A 493 -5.62 32.82 23.42
CA ILE A 493 -4.21 33.03 23.10
C ILE A 493 -3.55 31.66 23.20
N GLU A 494 -3.11 31.12 22.06
CA GLU A 494 -2.64 29.73 21.98
C GLU A 494 -1.42 29.62 21.05
N ASP A 495 -0.40 28.86 21.45
CA ASP A 495 0.72 28.51 20.55
C ASP A 495 0.24 27.62 19.40
N THR A 496 -0.73 26.75 19.70
CA THR A 496 -1.44 25.88 18.75
C THR A 496 -2.93 26.02 18.98
N LEU A 497 -3.68 26.33 17.92
CA LEU A 497 -5.13 26.52 17.98
C LEU A 497 -5.83 25.17 18.28
N GLU A 498 -6.17 24.90 19.53
CA GLU A 498 -6.85 23.67 19.96
C GLU A 498 -8.27 23.94 20.47
N LEU A 499 -8.54 25.15 20.96
CA LEU A 499 -9.83 25.53 21.53
C LEU A 499 -10.93 25.64 20.45
N PRO A 500 -12.20 25.37 20.80
CA PRO A 500 -13.30 25.26 19.85
C PRO A 500 -13.85 26.62 19.40
N VAL A 501 -12.97 27.52 18.95
CA VAL A 501 -13.32 28.91 18.56
C VAL A 501 -14.31 28.94 17.41
N SER A 502 -14.08 28.18 16.33
CA SER A 502 -14.97 28.15 15.16
C SER A 502 -16.39 27.64 15.50
N PRO A 503 -16.57 26.48 16.18
CA PRO A 503 -17.88 26.04 16.65
C PRO A 503 -18.59 27.06 17.58
N LEU A 504 -17.86 27.66 18.53
CA LEU A 504 -18.45 28.67 19.44
C LEU A 504 -18.87 29.94 18.68
N SER A 505 -18.07 30.40 17.73
CA SER A 505 -18.42 31.54 16.88
C SER A 505 -19.71 31.27 16.09
N LYS A 506 -19.87 30.07 15.50
CA LYS A 506 -21.11 29.65 14.83
C LYS A 506 -22.33 29.61 15.77
N LEU A 507 -22.13 29.43 17.07
CA LEU A 507 -23.17 29.48 18.10
C LEU A 507 -23.48 30.91 18.60
N GLY A 508 -22.85 31.95 18.02
CA GLY A 508 -23.09 33.35 18.34
C GLY A 508 -22.27 33.88 19.51
N TYR A 509 -21.16 33.23 19.87
CA TYR A 509 -20.21 33.78 20.84
C TYR A 509 -19.34 34.87 20.20
N ASN A 510 -19.10 35.97 20.91
CA ASN A 510 -18.08 36.95 20.53
C ASN A 510 -16.70 36.43 20.95
N ILE A 511 -16.07 35.62 20.10
CA ILE A 511 -14.80 34.95 20.38
C ILE A 511 -13.77 35.21 19.27
N GLN A 512 -12.54 35.54 19.67
CA GLN A 512 -11.41 35.75 18.76
C GLN A 512 -10.21 34.91 19.20
N SER A 513 -9.62 34.18 18.26
CA SER A 513 -8.35 33.47 18.47
C SER A 513 -7.16 34.34 18.10
N LEU A 514 -6.12 34.29 18.92
CA LEU A 514 -4.80 34.85 18.67
C LEU A 514 -3.78 33.71 18.78
N LYS A 515 -2.95 33.56 17.74
CA LYS A 515 -1.83 32.62 17.72
C LYS A 515 -0.54 33.38 18.04
N VAL A 516 0.25 32.88 18.99
CA VAL A 516 1.53 33.51 19.41
C VAL A 516 2.71 32.68 18.92
#